data_AF-A0A948VI73-F1
#
_entry.id   AF-A0A948VI73-F1
#
_cell.length_a   1.000
_cell.length_b   1.000
_cell.length_c   1.000
_cell.angle_alpha   90.00
_cell.angle_beta   90.00
_cell.angle_gamma   90.00
#
_symmetry.space_group_name_H-M   'P 1'
#
loop_
_entity.id
_entity.type
_entity.pdbx_description
1 polymer ?
#
loop_
_entity_poly.entity_id
_entity_poly.type
_entity_poly.pdbx_seq_one_letter_code
_entity_poly.pdbx_strand_id
1 'polypeptide(L)'
;MQQGDASWYAYKNCDCAASPDFPKGSYVKVTCLNDETKSVTVRINDFGPERDIFPNRVIDLDKVAFAKLASPGAGIIQVKVEPVDTPQAQAIVIEPSPQVVVQTESPEPLWEF
;
A
#
# COMPACT_ATOMS: atom_id res chain seq x y z
N MET A 1 -10.38 -8.79 8.65
CA MET A 1 -9.26 -7.95 9.14
C MET A 1 -8.62 -8.64 10.34
N GLN A 2 -7.31 -8.48 10.53
CA GLN A 2 -6.59 -9.04 11.67
C GLN A 2 -5.60 -8.00 12.22
N GLN A 3 -5.30 -8.05 13.52
CA GLN A 3 -4.33 -7.18 14.16
C GLN A 3 -3.30 -8.01 14.91
N GLY A 4 -2.07 -7.53 14.99
CA GLY A 4 -1.01 -8.18 15.75
C GLY A 4 0.38 -7.64 15.40
N ASP A 5 1.39 -8.41 15.75
CA ASP A 5 2.78 -8.08 15.46
C ASP A 5 3.11 -8.29 13.98
N ALA A 6 3.84 -7.35 13.41
CA ALA A 6 4.56 -7.51 12.16
C ALA A 6 6.06 -7.46 12.41
N SER A 7 6.80 -8.37 11.77
CA SER A 7 8.26 -8.30 11.70
C SER A 7 8.73 -8.21 10.25
N TRP A 8 10.02 -8.36 10.02
CA TRP A 8 10.58 -8.34 8.68
C TRP A 8 11.73 -9.33 8.48
N TYR A 9 11.95 -9.70 7.21
CA TYR A 9 13.09 -10.48 6.74
C TYR A 9 13.65 -9.88 5.45
N ALA A 10 14.90 -10.21 5.11
CA ALA A 10 15.53 -9.77 3.87
C ALA A 10 15.40 -10.87 2.81
N TYR A 11 14.59 -10.65 1.77
CA TYR A 11 14.39 -11.64 0.70
C TYR A 11 14.76 -11.13 -0.69
N LYS A 12 13.87 -10.36 -1.32
CA LYS A 12 14.03 -9.97 -2.74
C LYS A 12 13.81 -8.48 -2.97
N ASN A 13 13.70 -7.69 -1.89
CA ASN A 13 13.38 -6.25 -1.98
C ASN A 13 12.06 -6.04 -2.74
N CYS A 14 11.00 -6.74 -2.33
CA CYS A 14 9.66 -6.65 -2.93
C CYS A 14 8.59 -6.17 -1.95
N ASP A 15 7.47 -5.68 -2.48
CA ASP A 15 6.24 -5.47 -1.71
C ASP A 15 5.52 -6.80 -1.50
N CYS A 16 6.12 -7.63 -0.66
CA CYS A 16 5.74 -9.02 -0.44
C CYS A 16 5.83 -9.39 1.04
N ALA A 17 5.12 -10.45 1.43
CA ALA A 17 5.03 -10.87 2.82
C ALA A 17 4.73 -12.37 2.97
N ALA A 18 5.10 -12.91 4.14
CA ALA A 18 4.67 -14.20 4.61
C ALA A 18 3.51 -14.03 5.61
N SER A 19 2.45 -14.84 5.48
CA SER A 19 1.39 -14.94 6.50
C SER A 19 0.79 -16.34 6.51
N PRO A 20 0.42 -16.89 7.69
CA PRO A 20 -0.30 -18.16 7.75
C PRO A 20 -1.81 -17.99 7.53
N ASP A 21 -2.36 -16.78 7.67
CA ASP A 21 -3.81 -16.53 7.67
C ASP A 21 -4.34 -16.07 6.31
N PHE A 22 -3.46 -15.63 5.42
CA PHE A 22 -3.82 -15.12 4.10
C PHE A 22 -3.33 -16.07 3.00
N PRO A 23 -4.18 -16.41 2.00
CA PRO A 23 -3.77 -17.31 0.93
C PRO A 23 -2.59 -16.77 0.12
N LYS A 24 -1.65 -17.64 -0.25
CA LYS A 24 -0.57 -17.28 -1.17
C LYS A 24 -1.13 -16.76 -2.49
N GLY A 25 -0.58 -15.64 -2.96
CA GLY A 25 -1.03 -14.92 -4.15
C GLY A 25 -2.05 -13.82 -3.89
N SER A 26 -2.66 -13.78 -2.71
CA SER A 26 -3.55 -12.67 -2.30
C SER A 26 -2.77 -11.39 -2.02
N TYR A 27 -3.49 -10.27 -1.97
CA TYR A 27 -2.98 -8.97 -1.57
C TYR A 27 -3.62 -8.53 -0.27
N VAL A 28 -2.81 -7.91 0.58
CA VAL A 28 -3.26 -7.31 1.84
C VAL A 28 -2.70 -5.90 1.98
N LYS A 29 -3.51 -5.01 2.55
CA LYS A 29 -3.07 -3.72 3.06
C LYS A 29 -2.66 -3.88 4.51
N VAL A 30 -1.43 -3.46 4.81
CA VAL A 30 -0.87 -3.45 6.16
C VAL A 30 -0.77 -2.00 6.61
N THR A 31 -1.37 -1.67 7.74
CA THR A 31 -1.42 -0.31 8.29
C THR A 31 -0.82 -0.32 9.69
N CYS A 32 0.04 0.64 10.00
CA CYS A 32 0.64 0.74 11.34
C CYS A 32 -0.41 1.23 12.35
N LEU A 33 -0.50 0.61 13.53
CA LEU A 33 -1.51 1.01 14.54
C LEU A 33 -1.18 2.34 15.24
N ASN A 34 0.09 2.75 15.27
CA ASN A 34 0.50 4.02 15.88
C ASN A 34 0.35 5.23 14.94
N ASP A 35 0.16 4.98 13.64
CA ASP A 35 0.11 5.99 12.59
C ASP A 35 -0.62 5.41 11.38
N GLU A 36 -1.93 5.67 11.29
CA GLU A 36 -2.79 5.13 10.23
C GLU A 36 -2.42 5.67 8.84
N THR A 37 -1.64 6.75 8.75
CA THR A 37 -1.16 7.27 7.46
C THR A 37 -0.09 6.37 6.84
N LYS A 38 0.58 5.54 7.65
CA LYS A 38 1.60 4.59 7.19
C LYS A 38 0.96 3.26 6.88
N SER A 39 0.80 3.02 5.58
CA SER A 39 0.32 1.74 5.07
C SER A 39 1.06 1.29 3.82
N VAL A 40 1.07 -0.02 3.59
CA VAL A 40 1.66 -0.65 2.40
C VAL A 40 0.77 -1.80 1.95
N THR A 41 0.54 -1.90 0.64
CA THR A 41 -0.11 -3.07 0.04
C THR A 41 0.96 -4.06 -0.39
N VAL A 42 0.86 -5.30 0.09
CA VAL A 42 1.84 -6.37 -0.17
C VAL A 42 1.17 -7.61 -0.73
N ARG A 43 1.92 -8.36 -1.54
CA ARG A 43 1.51 -9.69 -2.02
C ARG A 43 1.95 -10.77 -1.04
N ILE A 44 1.04 -11.65 -0.65
CA ILE A 44 1.42 -12.84 0.12
C ILE A 44 2.14 -13.82 -0.80
N ASN A 45 3.42 -14.05 -0.56
CA ASN A 45 4.26 -14.93 -1.38
C ASN A 45 4.77 -16.16 -0.64
N ASP A 46 4.64 -16.18 0.69
CA ASP A 46 5.16 -17.25 1.51
C ASP A 46 4.28 -17.56 2.72
N PHE A 47 4.57 -18.68 3.37
CA PHE A 47 3.96 -19.09 4.63
C PHE A 47 4.87 -18.72 5.82
N GLY A 48 4.26 -18.58 6.99
CA GLY A 48 4.89 -18.15 8.22
C GLY A 48 4.33 -16.79 8.64
N PRO A 49 4.56 -16.34 9.87
CA PRO A 49 5.33 -16.99 10.92
C PRO A 49 4.66 -18.24 11.50
N GLU A 50 5.46 -19.16 12.05
CA GLU A 50 4.95 -20.33 12.77
C GLU A 50 4.27 -19.90 14.07
N ARG A 51 2.97 -20.20 14.19
CA ARG A 51 2.13 -19.75 15.31
C ARG A 51 2.58 -20.28 16.67
N ASP A 52 3.22 -21.45 16.70
CA ASP A 52 3.75 -22.04 17.94
C ASP A 52 4.96 -21.27 18.49
N ILE A 53 5.70 -20.57 17.62
CA ILE A 53 6.88 -19.78 18.00
C ILE A 53 6.50 -18.30 18.16
N PHE A 54 5.62 -17.79 17.29
CA PHE A 54 5.22 -16.38 17.24
C PHE A 54 3.69 -16.26 17.24
N PRO A 55 3.01 -16.49 18.38
CA PRO A 55 1.55 -16.57 18.43
C PRO A 55 0.87 -15.26 18.02
N ASN A 56 1.48 -14.11 18.35
CA ASN A 56 0.92 -12.78 18.07
C ASN A 56 1.34 -12.21 16.71
N ARG A 57 2.28 -12.85 16.01
CA ARG A 57 2.80 -12.31 14.76
C ARG A 57 1.93 -12.72 13.59
N VAL A 58 1.29 -11.75 12.96
CA VAL A 58 0.30 -11.98 11.91
C VAL A 58 0.90 -11.94 10.51
N ILE A 59 2.03 -11.24 10.36
CA ILE A 59 2.67 -11.06 9.06
C ILE A 59 4.17 -10.81 9.22
N ASP A 60 4.97 -11.38 8.32
CA ASP A 60 6.37 -11.04 8.15
C ASP A 60 6.56 -10.36 6.79
N LEU A 61 7.03 -9.11 6.81
CA LEU A 61 7.21 -8.29 5.61
C LEU A 61 8.61 -8.48 5.03
N ASP A 62 8.78 -8.32 3.72
CA ASP A 62 10.12 -8.03 3.21
C ASP A 62 10.60 -6.68 3.75
N LYS A 63 11.90 -6.59 3.99
CA LYS A 63 12.57 -5.41 4.55
C LYS A 63 12.16 -4.10 3.89
N VAL A 64 12.00 -4.05 2.56
CA VAL A 64 11.63 -2.79 1.87
C VAL A 64 10.17 -2.41 2.08
N ALA A 65 9.28 -3.40 2.25
CA ALA A 65 7.88 -3.15 2.59
C ALA A 65 7.76 -2.68 4.04
N PHE A 66 8.48 -3.32 4.96
CA PHE A 66 8.52 -2.90 6.37
C PHE A 66 9.06 -1.47 6.51
N ALA A 67 10.10 -1.11 5.75
CA ALA A 67 10.69 0.22 5.77
C ALA A 67 9.72 1.35 5.42
N LYS A 68 8.59 1.06 4.74
CA LYS A 68 7.51 2.02 4.47
C LYS A 68 6.62 2.28 5.69
N LEU A 69 6.61 1.35 6.65
CA LEU A 69 5.84 1.46 7.90
C LEU A 69 6.71 1.97 9.05
N ALA A 70 7.93 1.43 9.21
CA ALA A 70 8.84 1.78 10.29
C ALA A 70 10.30 1.52 9.90
N SER A 71 11.23 2.14 10.64
CA SER A 71 12.66 1.81 10.50
C SER A 71 12.88 0.32 10.79
N PRO A 72 13.66 -0.42 9.98
CA PRO A 72 13.98 -1.82 10.25
C PRO A 72 14.57 -2.07 11.65
N GLY A 73 15.23 -1.06 12.24
CA GLY A 73 15.76 -1.13 13.60
C GLY A 73 14.69 -1.25 14.70
N ALA A 74 13.41 -0.97 14.39
CA ALA A 74 12.30 -1.23 15.32
C ALA A 74 12.09 -2.74 15.55
N GLY A 75 12.46 -3.58 14.58
CA GLY A 75 12.32 -5.04 14.64
C GLY A 75 10.87 -5.51 14.49
N ILE A 76 10.02 -5.14 15.44
CA ILE A 76 8.60 -5.53 15.52
C ILE A 76 7.74 -4.27 15.67
N ILE A 77 6.62 -4.22 14.95
CA ILE A 77 5.60 -3.17 15.08
C ILE A 77 4.20 -3.78 15.15
N GLN A 78 3.26 -3.04 15.73
CA GLN A 78 1.85 -3.43 15.78
C GLN A 78 1.11 -2.92 14.53
N VAL A 79 0.41 -3.81 13.84
CA VAL A 79 -0.27 -3.51 12.57
C VAL A 79 -1.70 -4.02 12.52
N LYS A 80 -2.48 -3.42 11.63
CA LYS A 80 -3.75 -3.94 11.11
C LYS A 80 -3.54 -4.46 9.68
N VAL A 81 -4.02 -5.67 9.40
CA VAL A 81 -3.92 -6.33 8.09
C VAL A 81 -5.32 -6.58 7.53
N GLU A 82 -5.56 -6.11 6.31
CA GLU A 82 -6.86 -6.14 5.63
C GLU A 82 -6.70 -6.71 4.21
N PRO A 83 -7.49 -7.72 3.79
CA PRO A 83 -7.44 -8.21 2.42
C PRO A 83 -7.91 -7.13 1.44
N VAL A 84 -7.31 -7.10 0.25
CA VAL A 84 -7.69 -6.19 -0.85
C VAL A 84 -7.79 -6.95 -2.18
N ASP A 85 -8.74 -6.55 -3.02
CA ASP A 85 -9.07 -7.27 -4.26
C ASP A 85 -8.04 -7.07 -5.39
N THR A 86 -7.12 -6.10 -5.29
CA THR A 86 -6.14 -5.80 -6.34
C THR A 86 -4.83 -5.21 -5.77
N PRO A 87 -3.68 -5.41 -6.46
CA PRO A 87 -2.52 -4.56 -6.23
C PRO A 87 -2.87 -3.14 -6.68
N GLN A 88 -3.09 -2.24 -5.72
CA GLN A 88 -3.11 -0.81 -6.02
C GLN A 88 -1.68 -0.42 -6.47
N ALA A 89 -1.46 -0.44 -7.78
CA ALA A 89 -0.44 0.41 -8.38
C ALA A 89 -0.70 1.83 -7.86
N GLN A 90 0.37 2.46 -7.35
CA GLN A 90 0.36 3.79 -6.75
C GLN A 90 -0.62 4.71 -7.48
N ALA A 91 -1.59 5.28 -6.76
CA ALA A 91 -2.48 6.27 -7.31
C ALA A 91 -1.65 7.48 -7.78
N ILE A 92 -1.26 7.49 -9.05
CA ILE A 92 -1.02 8.73 -9.76
C ILE A 92 -2.41 9.34 -9.89
N VAL A 93 -2.74 10.25 -8.97
CA VAL A 93 -3.91 11.11 -9.13
C VAL A 93 -3.59 12.04 -10.29
N ILE A 94 -3.90 11.61 -11.51
CA ILE A 94 -4.11 12.54 -12.62
C ILE A 94 -5.51 13.08 -12.37
N GLU A 95 -5.64 14.21 -11.70
CA GLU A 95 -6.92 14.91 -11.69
C GLU A 95 -7.25 15.29 -13.15
N PRO A 96 -8.38 14.86 -13.74
CA PRO A 96 -8.84 15.49 -14.95
C PRO A 96 -9.35 16.88 -14.55
N SER A 97 -8.55 17.91 -14.79
CA SER A 97 -9.01 19.29 -14.66
C SER A 97 -10.23 19.49 -15.57
N PRO A 98 -11.33 20.10 -15.09
CA PRO A 98 -12.55 20.24 -15.87
C PRO A 98 -12.31 21.06 -17.13
N GLN A 99 -12.88 20.59 -18.23
CA GLN A 99 -12.85 21.23 -19.53
C GLN A 99 -13.40 22.66 -19.44
N VAL A 100 -12.55 23.67 -19.63
CA VAL A 100 -13.04 25.01 -20.00
C VAL A 100 -13.28 24.98 -21.51
N VAL A 101 -14.54 24.81 -21.88
CA VAL A 101 -15.05 25.12 -23.22
C VAL A 101 -14.81 26.59 -23.51
N VAL A 102 -13.70 26.90 -24.19
CA VAL A 102 -13.55 28.19 -24.87
C VAL A 102 -14.31 28.07 -26.18
N GLN A 103 -15.50 28.65 -26.22
CA GLN A 103 -16.27 28.83 -27.45
C GLN A 103 -15.44 29.69 -28.41
N THR A 104 -15.11 29.10 -29.55
CA THR A 104 -14.60 29.81 -30.72
C THR A 104 -15.72 30.65 -31.31
N GLU A 105 -15.56 31.96 -31.33
CA GLU A 105 -16.15 32.79 -32.39
C GLU A 105 -15.21 33.98 -32.68
N SER A 106 -14.60 33.91 -33.86
CA SER A 106 -13.91 34.96 -34.60
C SER A 106 -14.64 35.02 -35.95
N PRO A 107 -14.81 36.16 -36.65
CA PRO A 107 -13.86 37.27 -36.69
C PRO A 107 -14.46 38.69 -36.70
N GLU A 108 -13.56 39.67 -36.61
CA GLU A 108 -13.74 41.10 -36.96
C GLU A 108 -14.03 41.29 -38.47
N PRO A 109 -14.15 42.51 -39.04
CA PRO A 109 -14.16 43.87 -38.47
C PRO A 109 -15.34 44.71 -39.02
N LEU A 110 -15.35 46.03 -38.82
CA LEU A 110 -15.50 47.04 -39.88
C LEU A 110 -15.44 48.43 -39.23
N TRP A 111 -14.38 49.14 -39.59
CA TRP A 111 -14.23 50.59 -39.58
C TRP A 111 -15.54 51.30 -39.93
N GLU A 112 -15.85 52.41 -39.25
CA GLU A 112 -16.42 53.63 -39.87
C GLU A 112 -16.40 54.82 -38.88
N PHE A 113 -15.74 55.89 -39.36
CA PHE A 113 -15.78 57.35 -39.08
C PHE A 113 -15.73 57.93 -37.66
#